data_AF-A0A7W1SGI2-F1
#
_entry.id   AF-A0A7W1SGI2-F1
#
_cell.length_a   1.000
_cell.length_b   1.000
_cell.length_c   1.000
_cell.angle_alpha   90.00
_cell.angle_beta   90.00
_cell.angle_gamma   90.00
#
_symmetry.space_group_name_H-M   'P 1'
#
loop_
_entity.id
_entity.type
_entity.pdbx_description
1 polymer ?
#
loop_
_entity_poly.entity_id
_entity_poly.type
_entity_poly.pdbx_seq_one_letter_code
_entity_poly.pdbx_strand_id
1 'polypeptide(L)' 'QGLPEDYYQTYAKHISAVGRDEVLRVAKQYIDLDRMAIVIVGDRSAIEEPLKATGIAPIVYLDKEGKPINP' A
#
# COMPACT_ATOMS: atom_id res chain seq x y z
N GLN A 1 -13.80 -8.21 27.46
CA GLN A 1 -14.11 -7.88 26.06
C GLN A 1 -15.36 -7.00 26.08
N GLY A 2 -15.33 -5.83 25.44
CA GLY A 2 -16.38 -4.81 25.50
C GLY A 2 -17.01 -4.57 24.12
N LEU A 3 -17.46 -5.63 23.47
CA LEU A 3 -18.19 -5.53 22.20
C LEU A 3 -19.70 -5.38 22.48
N PRO A 4 -20.44 -4.65 21.62
CA PRO A 4 -21.89 -4.63 21.67
C PRO A 4 -22.48 -6.04 21.58
N GLU A 5 -23.63 -6.25 22.23
CA GLU A 5 -24.31 -7.54 22.31
C GLU A 5 -24.67 -8.14 20.94
N ASP A 6 -24.91 -7.28 19.95
CA ASP A 6 -25.31 -7.64 18.59
C ASP A 6 -24.13 -7.74 17.61
N TYR A 7 -22.89 -7.52 18.06
CA TYR A 7 -21.72 -7.39 17.19
C TYR A 7 -21.61 -8.53 16.17
N TYR A 8 -21.70 -9.78 16.62
CA TYR A 8 -21.58 -10.94 15.74
C TYR A 8 -22.81 -11.16 14.85
N GLN A 9 -23.98 -10.65 15.24
CA GLN A 9 -25.21 -10.73 14.45
C GLN A 9 -25.17 -9.73 13.28
N THR A 10 -24.57 -8.55 13.48
CA THR A 10 -24.57 -7.45 12.50
C THR A 10 -23.30 -7.36 11.68
N TYR A 11 -22.17 -7.93 12.13
CA TYR A 11 -20.87 -7.82 11.47
C TYR A 11 -20.91 -8.23 9.98
N ALA A 12 -21.38 -9.44 9.67
CA ALA A 12 -21.42 -9.92 8.28
C ALA A 12 -22.33 -9.06 7.38
N LYS A 13 -23.42 -8.53 7.94
CA LYS A 13 -24.35 -7.62 7.26
C LYS A 13 -23.65 -6.29 6.94
N HIS A 14 -22.90 -5.73 7.89
CA HIS A 14 -22.15 -4.49 7.67
C HIS A 14 -21.08 -4.65 6.59
N ILE A 15 -20.34 -5.76 6.59
CA ILE A 15 -19.34 -6.05 5.54
C ILE A 15 -20.01 -6.16 4.16
N SER A 16 -21.13 -6.88 4.08
CA SER A 16 -21.87 -7.06 2.81
C SER A 16 -22.49 -5.76 2.28
N ALA A 17 -22.75 -4.79 3.15
CA ALA A 17 -23.31 -3.49 2.78
C ALA A 17 -22.25 -2.50 2.26
N VAL A 18 -20.94 -2.82 2.36
CA VAL A 18 -19.88 -1.93 1.87
C VAL A 18 -19.96 -1.83 0.34
N GLY A 19 -20.38 -0.67 -0.13
CA GLY A 19 -20.51 -0.36 -1.56
C GLY A 19 -19.25 0.27 -2.16
N ARG A 20 -19.28 0.41 -3.49
CA ARG A 20 -18.22 1.06 -4.28
C ARG A 20 -17.89 2.47 -3.78
N ASP A 21 -18.91 3.26 -3.46
CA ASP A 21 -18.74 4.67 -3.09
C ASP A 21 -18.09 4.81 -1.71
N GLU A 22 -18.48 3.98 -0.73
CA GLU A 22 -17.81 3.86 0.56
C GLU A 22 -16.32 3.51 0.40
N VAL A 23 -16.00 2.50 -0.43
CA VAL A 23 -14.61 2.11 -0.68
C VAL A 23 -13.82 3.26 -1.30
N LEU A 24 -14.38 3.93 -2.32
CA LEU A 24 -13.72 5.06 -2.96
C LEU A 24 -13.50 6.23 -1.99
N ARG A 25 -14.47 6.53 -1.11
CA ARG A 25 -14.36 7.58 -0.09
C ARG A 25 -13.22 7.28 0.88
N VAL A 26 -13.14 6.06 1.39
CA VAL A 26 -12.09 5.62 2.34
C VAL A 26 -10.72 5.59 1.64
N ALA A 27 -10.65 5.11 0.41
CA ALA A 27 -9.42 5.13 -0.39
C ALA A 27 -8.88 6.55 -0.53
N LYS A 28 -9.72 7.54 -0.90
CA LYS A 28 -9.32 8.95 -0.98
C LYS A 28 -8.87 9.55 0.35
N GLN A 29 -9.38 9.04 1.48
CA GLN A 29 -9.04 9.53 2.81
C GLN A 29 -7.68 9.01 3.29
N TYR A 30 -7.33 7.75 2.97
CA TYR A 30 -6.17 7.07 3.58
C TYR A 30 -5.05 6.72 2.59
N ILE A 31 -5.34 6.64 1.29
CA ILE A 31 -4.32 6.39 0.26
C ILE A 31 -3.80 7.74 -0.23
N ASP A 32 -2.71 8.16 0.39
CA ASP A 32 -1.96 9.34 0.00
C ASP A 32 -0.77 8.93 -0.89
N LEU A 33 -0.92 9.13 -2.20
CA LEU A 33 0.08 8.71 -3.19
C LEU A 33 1.43 9.43 -3.00
N ASP A 34 1.44 10.63 -2.42
CA ASP A 34 2.67 11.39 -2.15
C ASP A 34 3.45 10.85 -0.94
N ARG A 35 2.81 9.98 -0.14
CA ARG A 35 3.40 9.30 1.03
C ARG A 35 3.40 7.78 0.91
N MET A 36 3.39 7.27 -0.32
CA MET A 36 3.54 5.84 -0.60
C MET A 36 4.99 5.46 -0.90
N ALA A 37 5.36 4.24 -0.52
CA ALA A 37 6.64 3.64 -0.85
C ALA A 37 6.42 2.35 -1.66
N ILE A 38 7.26 2.15 -2.68
CA ILE A 38 7.33 0.91 -3.45
C ILE A 38 8.65 0.23 -3.09
N VAL A 39 8.57 -0.97 -2.50
CA VAL A 39 9.76 -1.75 -2.13
C VAL A 39 9.93 -2.90 -3.11
N ILE A 40 11.10 -2.96 -3.73
CA ILE A 40 11.42 -3.95 -4.76
C ILE A 40 12.69 -4.68 -4.35
N VAL A 41 12.64 -6.02 -4.36
CA VAL A 41 13.75 -6.89 -4.00
C VAL A 41 14.06 -7.82 -5.18
N GLY A 42 15.29 -7.80 -5.67
CA GLY A 42 15.72 -8.62 -6.80
C GLY A 42 17.13 -8.29 -7.27
N ASP A 43 17.59 -8.96 -8.32
CA ASP A 43 18.84 -8.64 -9.00
C ASP A 43 18.74 -7.27 -9.69
N ARG A 44 19.49 -6.30 -9.16
CA ARG A 44 19.52 -4.91 -9.65
C ARG A 44 19.79 -4.85 -11.15
N SER A 45 20.69 -5.69 -11.67
CA SER A 45 21.08 -5.68 -13.08
C SER A 45 19.93 -6.05 -14.02
N ALA A 46 18.97 -6.84 -13.54
CA ALA A 46 17.82 -7.27 -14.32
C ALA A 46 16.63 -6.31 -14.24
N ILE A 47 16.49 -5.55 -13.15
CA ILE A 47 15.27 -4.79 -12.85
C ILE A 47 15.41 -3.28 -12.99
N GLU A 48 16.61 -2.72 -12.87
CA GLU A 48 16.79 -1.26 -12.74
C GLU A 48 16.31 -0.47 -13.96
N GLU A 49 16.72 -0.88 -15.17
CA GLU A 49 16.36 -0.15 -16.40
C GLU A 49 14.85 -0.21 -16.71
N PRO A 50 14.17 -1.38 -16.62
CA PRO A 50 12.72 -1.42 -16.71
C PRO A 50 12.01 -0.53 -15.68
N LEU A 51 12.52 -0.44 -14.45
CA LEU A 51 11.93 0.40 -13.41
C LEU A 51 12.09 1.89 -13.71
N LYS A 52 13.28 2.33 -14.14
CA LYS A 52 13.50 3.71 -14.60
C LYS A 52 12.56 4.07 -15.75
N ALA A 53 12.36 3.16 -16.70
CA ALA A 53 11.49 3.37 -17.85
C ALA A 53 10.02 3.59 -17.47
N THR A 54 9.58 3.15 -16.28
CA THR A 54 8.19 3.40 -15.83
C THR A 54 7.93 4.87 -15.49
N GLY A 55 8.94 5.61 -15.04
CA GLY A 55 8.78 6.99 -14.57
C GLY A 55 7.81 7.18 -13.39
N ILE A 56 7.44 6.10 -12.68
CA ILE A 56 6.39 6.12 -11.65
C ILE A 56 6.84 6.87 -10.39
N ALA A 57 8.08 6.64 -9.95
CA ALA A 57 8.63 7.23 -8.74
C ALA A 57 10.17 7.30 -8.80
N PRO A 58 10.82 8.18 -8.00
CA PRO A 58 12.26 8.17 -7.83
C PRO A 58 12.77 6.84 -7.27
N ILE A 59 13.90 6.36 -7.79
CA ILE A 59 14.54 5.13 -7.29
C ILE A 59 15.58 5.51 -6.23
N VAL A 60 15.46 4.89 -5.06
CA VAL A 60 16.44 4.94 -3.98
C VAL A 60 17.02 3.55 -3.80
N TYR A 61 18.35 3.44 -3.81
CA TYR A 61 19.04 2.17 -3.57
C TYR A 61 19.26 1.99 -2.08
N LEU A 62 18.96 0.80 -1.57
CA LEU A 62 19.09 0.45 -0.16
C LEU A 62 20.01 -0.76 0.00
N ASP A 63 20.80 -0.78 1.08
CA ASP A 63 21.48 -1.99 1.53
C ASP A 63 20.50 -2.96 2.23
N LYS A 64 21.02 -4.11 2.70
CA LYS A 64 20.23 -5.15 3.39
C LYS A 64 19.68 -4.68 4.75
N GLU A 65 20.23 -3.60 5.31
CA GLU A 65 19.75 -2.95 6.52
C GLU A 65 18.74 -1.82 6.25
N GLY A 66 18.42 -1.57 4.97
CA GLY A 66 17.48 -0.52 4.56
C GLY A 66 18.07 0.88 4.57
N LYS A 67 19.40 1.02 4.59
CA LYS A 67 20.07 2.33 4.53
C LYS A 67 20.32 2.76 3.09
N PRO A 68 20.11 4.04 2.74
CA PRO A 68 20.46 4.56 1.44
C PRO A 68 21.94 4.34 1.12
N ILE A 69 22.19 3.83 -0.08
CA ILE A 69 23.52 3.76 -0.67
C ILE A 69 23.60 4.70 -1.87
N ASN A 70 24.66 5.49 -1.94
CA ASN A 70 24.97 6.16 -3.20
C ASN A 70 25.59 5.12 -4.14
N PRO A 71 25.14 5.06 -5.40
CA PRO A 71 25.73 4.18 -6.40
C PRO A 71 27.20 4.51 -6.68
#